data_AF-A0A1Y1U5I4-F1
#
_entry.id   AF-A0A1Y1U5I4-F1
#
_cell.length_a   1.000
_cell.length_b   1.000
_cell.length_c   1.000
_cell.angle_alpha   90.00
_cell.angle_beta   90.00
_cell.angle_gamma   90.00
#
_symmetry.space_group_name_H-M   'P 1'
#
loop_
_entity.id
_entity.type
_entity.pdbx_description
1 polymer ?
#
loop_
_entity_poly.entity_id
_entity_poly.type
_entity_poly.pdbx_seq_one_letter_code
_entity_poly.pdbx_strand_id
1 'polypeptide(L)'
;MLLDRVIIVNRQARSDANEGLSQDSRPLNTKFNLDSQHDYFETIRARILAGLQAQRLESSGSPGWVTTEIPKIVYFEPPLESSTMSENDRSAMLEILQRLAKEGLANTAHIPIERMDSASVMEFASNADVLISVLGYGLTAQLIMPPRGTVIEIFPKGWSDAGNSRMSEALGHEHLLLLTILQQGNRVKAKHERTRKGDKTMHNRASPLKVDVRVLDSLLRKIVKRSLYPRIAIITMFARTAIRSLRAQPVSSRAVALRTYATEQQQKYAGITNEENRTRLALGAASAVLLGYFFYATFAPGPPSPEADLKDRAKAVIGSGQ
;
A
#
# COMPACT_ATOMS: atom_id res chain seq x y z
N MET A 1 8.16 -0.68 31.50
CA MET A 1 7.47 0.62 31.55
C MET A 1 7.45 1.17 30.14
N LEU A 2 6.27 1.30 29.52
CA LEU A 2 6.17 1.42 28.05
C LEU A 2 5.87 2.85 27.56
N LEU A 3 5.62 3.82 28.47
CA LEU A 3 5.34 5.22 28.10
C LEU A 3 5.75 6.18 29.24
N ASP A 4 7.06 6.49 29.39
CA ASP A 4 7.50 7.53 30.35
C ASP A 4 7.09 8.96 29.93
N ARG A 5 6.54 9.12 28.71
CA ARG A 5 5.96 10.37 28.22
C ARG A 5 4.72 10.07 27.37
N VAL A 6 3.55 10.32 27.94
CA VAL A 6 2.28 10.33 27.20
C VAL A 6 2.08 11.76 26.68
N ILE A 7 2.08 11.94 25.36
CA ILE A 7 1.62 13.20 24.76
C ILE A 7 0.11 13.06 24.56
N ILE A 8 -0.66 13.60 25.50
CA ILE A 8 -2.12 13.68 25.38
C ILE A 8 -2.45 14.95 24.59
N VAL A 9 -2.83 14.79 23.33
CA VAL A 9 -3.40 15.90 22.55
C VAL A 9 -4.91 15.92 22.81
N ASN A 10 -5.33 16.61 23.88
CA ASN A 10 -6.74 16.74 24.21
C ASN A 10 -7.40 17.80 23.29
N ARG A 11 -8.17 17.31 22.31
CA ARG A 11 -8.91 18.14 21.35
C ARG A 11 -9.98 18.99 22.03
N GLN A 12 -10.61 18.49 23.09
CA GLN A 12 -11.62 19.21 23.86
C GLN A 12 -10.97 20.33 24.68
N ALA A 13 -9.90 20.05 25.42
CA ALA A 13 -9.16 21.08 26.16
C ALA A 13 -8.60 22.16 25.23
N ARG A 14 -8.19 21.80 24.01
CA ARG A 14 -7.81 22.79 22.98
C ARG A 14 -9.01 23.59 22.46
N SER A 15 -10.17 22.96 22.28
CA SER A 15 -11.40 23.66 21.85
C SER A 15 -11.85 24.65 22.92
N ASP A 16 -11.90 24.20 24.17
CA ASP A 16 -12.31 24.99 25.34
C ASP A 16 -11.33 26.14 25.60
N ALA A 17 -10.02 25.91 25.43
CA ALA A 17 -9.00 26.96 25.55
C ALA A 17 -8.99 27.97 24.37
N ASN A 18 -9.65 27.66 23.25
CA ASN A 18 -9.74 28.53 22.07
C ASN A 18 -11.13 29.18 21.91
N GLU A 19 -12.03 29.05 22.89
CA GLU A 19 -13.28 29.83 22.94
C GLU A 19 -12.94 31.34 23.07
N GLY A 20 -12.75 32.01 21.94
CA GLY A 20 -12.47 33.45 21.88
C GLY A 20 -11.39 33.85 20.89
N LEU A 21 -10.58 32.90 20.41
CA LEU A 21 -9.64 33.18 19.32
C LEU A 21 -10.38 32.98 17.99
N SER A 22 -10.53 34.06 17.22
CA SER A 22 -11.00 34.02 15.83
C SER A 22 -10.26 32.94 15.04
N GLN A 23 -10.88 32.44 13.98
CA GLN A 23 -10.46 31.30 13.14
C GLN A 23 -9.00 31.30 12.61
N ASP A 24 -8.21 32.32 12.91
CA ASP A 24 -6.83 32.56 12.48
C ASP A 24 -5.75 31.92 13.37
N SER A 25 -6.06 31.44 14.59
CA SER A 25 -5.05 30.84 15.47
C SER A 25 -4.79 29.34 15.20
N ARG A 26 -4.75 28.87 13.94
CA ARG A 26 -4.32 27.49 13.62
C ARG A 26 -2.77 27.40 13.66
N PRO A 27 -2.11 27.04 14.77
CA PRO A 27 -0.65 27.05 14.88
C PRO A 27 -0.04 25.79 14.26
N LEU A 28 -0.84 24.98 13.54
CA LEU A 28 -0.30 23.97 12.62
C LEU A 28 0.25 24.60 11.33
N ASN A 29 0.02 25.91 11.11
CA ASN A 29 0.53 26.66 9.96
C ASN A 29 1.99 27.12 10.10
N THR A 30 2.62 27.01 11.28
CA THR A 30 4.08 27.18 11.38
C THR A 30 4.72 26.01 10.65
N LYS A 31 5.09 26.28 9.39
CA LYS A 31 5.82 25.42 8.45
C LYS A 31 6.55 24.28 9.17
N PHE A 32 5.84 23.18 9.32
CA PHE A 32 6.41 21.90 9.68
C PHE A 32 7.43 21.63 8.57
N ASN A 33 8.73 21.69 8.89
CA ASN A 33 9.78 21.42 7.91
C ASN A 33 9.75 19.92 7.63
N LEU A 34 8.96 19.53 6.62
CA LEU A 34 8.47 18.17 6.36
C LEU A 34 9.61 17.14 6.29
N ASP A 35 10.78 17.54 5.81
CA ASP A 35 11.94 16.64 5.67
C ASP A 35 12.50 16.18 7.02
N SER A 36 12.48 17.05 8.05
CA SER A 36 13.00 16.73 9.40
C SER A 36 12.01 15.91 10.27
N GLN A 37 10.78 15.72 9.78
CA GLN A 37 9.68 15.15 10.57
C GLN A 37 9.40 13.69 10.27
N HIS A 38 9.81 13.23 9.10
CA HIS A 38 9.78 11.81 8.79
C HIS A 38 10.51 11.02 9.89
N ASP A 39 11.73 11.41 10.25
CA ASP A 39 12.50 10.72 11.29
C ASP A 39 11.85 10.75 12.68
N TYR A 40 11.14 11.83 13.02
CA TYR A 40 10.42 11.95 14.28
C TYR A 40 9.30 10.89 14.38
N PHE A 41 8.43 10.82 13.37
CA PHE A 41 7.33 9.86 13.35
C PHE A 41 7.82 8.42 13.14
N GLU A 42 8.88 8.20 12.36
CA GLU A 42 9.51 6.88 12.23
C GLU A 42 10.01 6.37 13.57
N THR A 43 10.66 7.23 14.37
CA THR A 43 11.17 6.85 15.70
C THR A 43 10.04 6.46 16.65
N ILE A 44 8.95 7.25 16.66
CA ILE A 44 7.77 6.94 17.48
C ILE A 44 7.12 5.65 17.02
N ARG A 45 6.90 5.49 15.71
CA ARG A 45 6.34 4.28 15.12
C ARG A 45 7.17 3.05 15.48
N ALA A 46 8.49 3.11 15.31
CA ALA A 46 9.38 2.00 15.65
C ALA A 46 9.27 1.59 17.12
N ARG A 47 9.16 2.56 18.05
CA ARG A 47 8.98 2.28 19.49
C ARG A 47 7.62 1.65 19.79
N ILE A 48 6.55 2.16 19.19
CA ILE A 48 5.20 1.61 19.36
C ILE A 48 5.15 0.17 18.84
N LEU A 49 5.65 -0.08 17.62
CA LEU A 49 5.65 -1.40 17.02
C LEU A 49 6.49 -2.41 17.80
N ALA A 50 7.66 -1.99 18.31
CA ALA A 50 8.47 -2.82 19.19
C ALA A 50 7.72 -3.19 20.48
N GLY A 51 6.98 -2.25 21.05
CA GLY A 51 6.15 -2.47 22.24
C GLY A 51 4.98 -3.44 22.02
N LEU A 52 4.38 -3.40 20.82
CA LEU A 52 3.30 -4.29 20.42
C LEU A 52 3.78 -5.70 20.02
N GLN A 53 5.10 -5.92 19.97
CA GLN A 53 5.71 -7.12 19.37
C GLN A 53 5.23 -7.37 17.92
N ALA A 54 4.72 -6.33 17.26
CA ALA A 54 4.29 -6.40 15.88
C ALA A 54 5.54 -6.55 15.00
N GLN A 55 5.50 -7.47 14.04
CA GLN A 55 6.60 -7.61 13.09
C GLN A 55 6.79 -6.30 12.33
N ARG A 56 7.95 -5.69 12.51
CA ARG A 56 8.36 -4.53 11.72
C ARG A 56 8.63 -5.03 10.31
N LEU A 57 7.73 -4.74 9.38
CA LEU A 57 8.04 -4.89 7.96
C LEU A 57 9.05 -3.79 7.64
N GLU A 58 10.33 -4.15 7.59
CA GLU A 58 11.37 -3.23 7.14
C GLU A 58 11.00 -2.77 5.74
N SER A 59 10.78 -1.48 5.55
CA SER A 59 10.60 -0.89 4.22
C SER A 59 11.85 -1.21 3.40
N SER A 60 11.73 -1.82 2.22
CA SER A 60 12.85 -2.32 1.40
C SER A 60 13.68 -1.21 0.73
N GLY A 61 13.89 -0.08 1.42
CA GLY A 61 14.66 1.07 0.92
C GLY A 61 13.99 1.83 -0.23
N SER A 62 12.96 1.28 -0.86
CA SER A 62 12.17 1.96 -1.87
C SER A 62 10.96 2.63 -1.21
N PRO A 63 10.91 3.97 -1.22
CA PRO A 63 9.92 4.67 -0.44
C PRO A 63 8.54 4.57 -1.12
N GLY A 64 7.49 4.18 -0.38
CA GLY A 64 6.13 4.11 -0.94
C GLY A 64 5.24 2.96 -0.46
N TRP A 65 5.80 1.79 -0.20
CA TRP A 65 5.01 0.57 -0.10
C TRP A 65 5.69 -0.41 0.83
N VAL A 66 4.89 -1.08 1.65
CA VAL A 66 5.31 -2.24 2.41
C VAL A 66 5.84 -3.28 1.43
N THR A 67 6.88 -3.98 1.85
CA THR A 67 7.69 -4.90 1.04
C THR A 67 6.93 -6.12 0.53
N THR A 68 5.65 -6.27 0.87
CA THR A 68 4.82 -7.39 0.44
C THR A 68 4.56 -7.31 -1.06
N GLU A 69 4.67 -8.45 -1.75
CA GLU A 69 4.44 -8.56 -3.21
C GLU A 69 3.05 -8.06 -3.63
N ILE A 70 2.08 -8.16 -2.72
CA ILE A 70 0.68 -7.79 -2.89
C ILE A 70 0.35 -6.69 -1.86
N PRO A 71 -0.22 -5.54 -2.26
CA PRO A 71 -0.55 -4.47 -1.33
C PRO A 71 -1.63 -4.90 -0.33
N LYS A 72 -1.52 -4.47 0.92
CA LYS A 72 -2.53 -4.68 1.95
C LYS A 72 -3.47 -3.49 2.05
N ILE A 73 -4.77 -3.73 1.87
CA ILE A 73 -5.84 -2.74 2.04
C ILE A 73 -6.60 -3.06 3.33
N VAL A 74 -6.63 -2.10 4.26
CA VAL A 74 -7.36 -2.22 5.52
C VAL A 74 -8.52 -1.24 5.51
N TYR A 75 -9.73 -1.75 5.68
CA TYR A 75 -10.92 -0.95 5.86
C TYR A 75 -11.34 -0.97 7.33
N PHE A 76 -11.31 0.22 7.96
CA PHE A 76 -11.82 0.44 9.29
C PHE A 76 -13.30 0.81 9.24
N GLU A 77 -14.13 -0.14 9.66
CA GLU A 77 -15.56 0.08 9.77
C GLU A 77 -15.88 0.86 11.05
N PRO A 78 -16.63 1.98 10.93
CA PRO A 78 -17.06 2.75 12.08
C PRO A 78 -18.07 1.96 12.93
N PRO A 79 -18.19 2.25 14.24
CA PRO A 79 -19.23 1.65 15.09
C PRO A 79 -20.63 1.78 14.49
N LEU A 80 -21.48 0.76 14.66
CA LEU A 80 -22.83 0.70 14.05
C LEU A 80 -23.69 1.93 14.38
N GLU A 81 -23.60 2.41 15.62
CA GLU A 81 -24.34 3.59 16.10
C GLU A 81 -23.90 4.90 15.42
N SER A 82 -22.66 4.92 14.93
CA SER A 82 -22.05 6.05 14.23
C SER A 82 -22.01 5.86 12.72
N SER A 83 -22.42 4.68 12.23
CA SER A 83 -22.36 4.33 10.83
C SER A 83 -23.34 5.19 10.06
N THR A 84 -22.77 6.19 9.41
CA THR A 84 -23.52 7.04 8.48
C THR A 84 -23.63 6.37 7.12
N MET A 85 -23.03 5.21 6.85
CA MET A 85 -23.13 4.54 5.56
C MET A 85 -24.35 3.63 5.48
N SER A 86 -25.02 3.57 4.33
CA SER A 86 -26.12 2.61 4.14
C SER A 86 -25.60 1.16 4.14
N GLU A 87 -26.43 0.21 4.57
CA GLU A 87 -26.09 -1.23 4.52
C GLU A 87 -25.69 -1.70 3.11
N ASN A 88 -26.38 -1.17 2.09
CA ASN A 88 -26.11 -1.50 0.70
C ASN A 88 -24.74 -0.98 0.26
N ASP A 89 -24.39 0.26 0.61
CA ASP A 89 -23.08 0.85 0.25
C ASP A 89 -21.94 0.16 1.02
N ARG A 90 -22.19 -0.19 2.29
CA ARG A 90 -21.26 -1.00 3.09
C ARG A 90 -21.02 -2.35 2.43
N SER A 91 -22.08 -3.07 2.10
CA SER A 91 -21.99 -4.38 1.43
C SER A 91 -21.24 -4.28 0.11
N ALA A 92 -21.54 -3.26 -0.71
CA ALA A 92 -20.87 -3.04 -1.98
C ALA A 92 -19.37 -2.72 -1.83
N MET A 93 -18.98 -1.97 -0.79
CA MET A 93 -17.57 -1.74 -0.48
C MET A 93 -16.86 -3.04 -0.08
N LEU A 94 -17.49 -3.87 0.76
CA LEU A 94 -16.94 -5.17 1.14
C LEU A 94 -16.82 -6.11 -0.07
N GLU A 95 -17.78 -6.10 -0.99
CA GLU A 95 -17.72 -6.85 -2.23
C GLU A 95 -16.54 -6.42 -3.12
N ILE A 96 -16.22 -5.11 -3.20
CA ILE A 96 -15.03 -4.61 -3.89
C ILE A 96 -13.77 -5.21 -3.27
N LEU A 97 -13.64 -5.12 -1.94
CA LEU A 97 -12.46 -5.62 -1.22
C LEU A 97 -12.31 -7.13 -1.36
N GLN A 98 -13.40 -7.88 -1.30
CA GLN A 98 -13.41 -9.32 -1.51
C GLN A 98 -13.02 -9.69 -2.94
N ARG A 99 -13.51 -8.93 -3.93
CA ARG A 99 -13.15 -9.13 -5.34
C ARG A 99 -11.66 -8.88 -5.58
N LEU A 100 -11.10 -7.78 -5.06
CA LEU A 100 -9.65 -7.51 -5.16
C LEU A 100 -8.81 -8.63 -4.53
N ALA A 101 -9.25 -9.17 -3.39
CA ALA A 101 -8.59 -10.32 -2.76
C ALA A 101 -8.70 -11.61 -3.57
N LYS A 102 -9.90 -11.93 -4.08
CA LYS A 102 -10.13 -13.12 -4.92
C LYS A 102 -9.34 -13.05 -6.22
N GLU A 103 -9.22 -11.86 -6.80
CA GLU A 103 -8.39 -11.62 -7.98
C GLU A 103 -6.90 -11.67 -7.64
N GLY A 104 -6.49 -11.69 -6.36
CA GLY A 104 -5.10 -11.70 -5.88
C GLY A 104 -4.39 -10.36 -6.07
N LEU A 105 -5.15 -9.27 -6.25
CA LEU A 105 -4.61 -7.94 -6.51
C LEU A 105 -4.23 -7.22 -5.22
N ALA A 106 -4.91 -7.52 -4.12
CA ALA A 106 -4.64 -6.96 -2.81
C ALA A 106 -4.94 -7.97 -1.71
N ASN A 107 -4.20 -7.90 -0.61
CA ASN A 107 -4.59 -8.55 0.64
C ASN A 107 -5.56 -7.60 1.36
N THR A 108 -6.82 -8.00 1.55
CA THR A 108 -7.81 -7.11 2.17
C THR A 108 -8.14 -7.54 3.59
N ALA A 109 -8.32 -6.55 4.47
CA ALA A 109 -8.80 -6.77 5.83
C ALA A 109 -9.94 -5.81 6.14
N HIS A 110 -11.02 -6.36 6.71
CA HIS A 110 -12.16 -5.59 7.18
C HIS A 110 -12.18 -5.63 8.70
N ILE A 111 -12.08 -4.44 9.33
CA ILE A 111 -11.88 -4.31 10.76
C ILE A 111 -13.04 -3.48 11.36
N PRO A 112 -14.04 -4.13 11.99
CA PRO A 112 -15.05 -3.44 12.78
C PRO A 112 -14.41 -2.91 14.06
N ILE A 113 -14.15 -1.60 14.12
CA ILE A 113 -13.39 -0.98 15.23
C ILE A 113 -14.05 -1.26 16.60
N GLU A 114 -15.39 -1.25 16.66
CA GLU A 114 -16.14 -1.47 17.91
C GLU A 114 -15.89 -2.87 18.52
N ARG A 115 -15.39 -3.83 17.73
CA ARG A 115 -15.21 -5.24 18.14
C ARG A 115 -13.75 -5.63 18.32
N MET A 116 -12.84 -4.67 18.21
CA MET A 116 -11.40 -4.94 18.19
C MET A 116 -10.69 -4.07 19.23
N ASP A 117 -9.76 -4.68 19.97
CA ASP A 117 -8.92 -3.90 20.89
C ASP A 117 -7.96 -2.98 20.13
N SER A 118 -7.44 -1.97 20.83
CA SER A 118 -6.55 -1.00 20.21
C SER A 118 -5.25 -1.62 19.68
N ALA A 119 -4.71 -2.64 20.35
CA ALA A 119 -3.47 -3.29 19.93
C ALA A 119 -3.63 -3.98 18.56
N SER A 120 -4.73 -4.68 18.38
CA SER A 120 -5.10 -5.36 17.14
C SER A 120 -5.35 -4.37 16.00
N VAL A 121 -6.09 -3.28 16.26
CA VAL A 121 -6.25 -2.18 15.28
C VAL A 121 -4.89 -1.64 14.86
N MET A 122 -3.97 -1.49 15.81
CA MET A 122 -2.62 -1.01 15.52
C MET A 122 -1.81 -2.01 14.69
N GLU A 123 -1.89 -3.29 15.01
CA GLU A 123 -1.25 -4.35 14.22
C GLU A 123 -1.73 -4.35 12.77
N PHE A 124 -3.04 -4.25 12.54
CA PHE A 124 -3.59 -4.17 11.18
C PHE A 124 -3.15 -2.92 10.41
N ALA A 125 -3.03 -1.77 11.08
CA ALA A 125 -2.55 -0.56 10.43
C ALA A 125 -1.05 -0.61 10.14
N SER A 126 -0.26 -1.27 11.00
CA SER A 126 1.21 -1.33 10.91
C SER A 126 1.77 -1.96 9.63
N ASN A 127 0.95 -2.70 8.91
CA ASN A 127 1.28 -3.36 7.66
C ASN A 127 0.30 -2.99 6.53
N ALA A 128 -0.52 -1.96 6.71
CA ALA A 128 -1.42 -1.47 5.67
C ALA A 128 -0.65 -0.62 4.65
N ASP A 129 -0.89 -0.85 3.37
CA ASP A 129 -0.46 0.05 2.29
C ASP A 129 -1.55 1.07 1.97
N VAL A 130 -2.81 0.66 2.13
CA VAL A 130 -3.99 1.50 1.94
C VAL A 130 -4.88 1.36 3.17
N LEU A 131 -5.25 2.49 3.76
CA LEU A 131 -6.14 2.55 4.91
C LEU A 131 -7.41 3.30 4.49
N ILE A 132 -8.56 2.64 4.58
CA ILE A 132 -9.87 3.20 4.23
C ILE A 132 -10.65 3.45 5.50
N SER A 133 -11.22 4.64 5.64
CA SER A 133 -12.04 5.02 6.78
C SER A 133 -13.26 5.84 6.34
N VAL A 134 -14.33 5.76 7.12
CA VAL A 134 -15.53 6.60 6.98
C VAL A 134 -15.48 7.67 8.07
N LEU A 135 -15.70 8.94 7.74
CA LEU A 135 -15.71 10.06 8.70
C LEU A 135 -14.45 10.19 9.59
N GLY A 136 -13.32 9.62 9.17
CA GLY A 136 -12.06 9.69 9.92
C GLY A 136 -11.95 8.69 11.08
N TYR A 137 -12.90 7.76 11.22
CA TYR A 137 -12.83 6.71 12.24
C TYR A 137 -11.59 5.82 12.06
N GLY A 138 -10.78 5.72 13.11
CA GLY A 138 -9.54 4.94 13.09
C GLY A 138 -8.40 5.58 12.29
N LEU A 139 -8.54 6.82 11.79
CA LEU A 139 -7.45 7.47 11.05
C LEU A 139 -6.26 7.89 11.92
N THR A 140 -6.38 7.87 13.24
CA THR A 140 -5.21 7.93 14.13
C THR A 140 -4.26 6.76 13.91
N ALA A 141 -4.76 5.63 13.40
CA ALA A 141 -3.94 4.47 13.07
C ALA A 141 -3.02 4.70 11.85
N GLN A 142 -3.16 5.79 11.10
CA GLN A 142 -2.17 6.12 10.07
C GLN A 142 -0.78 6.45 10.67
N LEU A 143 -0.70 6.88 11.94
CA LEU A 143 0.58 7.17 12.62
C LEU A 143 1.54 5.97 12.62
N ILE A 144 0.96 4.77 12.66
CA ILE A 144 1.68 3.50 12.67
C ILE A 144 1.70 2.82 11.30
N MET A 145 0.94 3.34 10.33
CA MET A 145 1.02 2.89 8.96
C MET A 145 2.43 3.16 8.41
N PRO A 146 3.02 2.24 7.64
CA PRO A 146 4.31 2.44 6.99
C PRO A 146 4.31 3.72 6.15
N PRO A 147 5.45 4.44 6.10
CA PRO A 147 5.52 5.73 5.43
C PRO A 147 5.09 5.61 3.97
N ARG A 148 4.49 6.67 3.44
CA ARG A 148 4.05 6.75 2.04
C ARG A 148 2.94 5.77 1.61
N GLY A 149 2.26 5.14 2.57
CA GLY A 149 0.96 4.52 2.31
C GLY A 149 -0.11 5.53 1.86
N THR A 150 -1.28 5.02 1.49
CA THR A 150 -2.42 5.82 1.03
C THR A 150 -3.55 5.77 2.07
N VAL A 151 -4.04 6.93 2.48
CA VAL A 151 -5.22 7.04 3.35
C VAL A 151 -6.40 7.51 2.50
N ILE A 152 -7.47 6.72 2.47
CA ILE A 152 -8.72 7.06 1.79
C ILE A 152 -9.77 7.34 2.87
N GLU A 153 -10.34 8.53 2.82
CA GLU A 153 -11.35 8.97 3.77
C GLU A 153 -12.66 9.29 3.06
N ILE A 154 -13.72 8.63 3.50
CA ILE A 154 -15.05 8.73 2.92
C ILE A 154 -15.88 9.72 3.76
N PHE A 155 -16.26 10.83 3.15
CA PHE A 155 -17.06 11.86 3.80
C PHE A 155 -18.33 12.19 3.03
N PRO A 156 -19.37 12.70 3.71
CA PRO A 156 -20.47 13.38 3.06
C PRO A 156 -20.01 14.67 2.38
N LYS A 157 -20.62 14.98 1.24
CA LYS A 157 -20.40 16.24 0.50
C LYS A 157 -20.68 17.43 1.42
N GLY A 158 -19.73 18.36 1.44
CA GLY A 158 -19.78 19.57 2.27
C GLY A 158 -19.10 19.42 3.62
N TRP A 159 -18.57 18.23 3.95
CA TRP A 159 -17.61 18.08 5.03
C TRP A 159 -16.21 18.33 4.50
N SER A 160 -15.38 18.96 5.34
CA SER A 160 -13.96 19.18 5.05
C SER A 160 -13.16 18.63 6.22
N ASP A 161 -12.17 17.78 5.95
CA ASP A 161 -11.20 17.40 6.96
C ASP A 161 -9.81 17.95 6.65
N ALA A 162 -9.54 19.12 7.22
CA ALA A 162 -8.21 19.71 7.19
C ALA A 162 -7.26 19.09 8.23
N GLY A 163 -7.74 18.24 9.14
CA GLY A 163 -6.95 17.61 10.18
C GLY A 163 -6.22 16.37 9.67
N ASN A 164 -6.97 15.37 9.21
CA ASN A 164 -6.40 14.09 8.79
C ASN A 164 -5.54 14.23 7.53
N SER A 165 -5.91 15.10 6.59
CA SER A 165 -5.08 15.41 5.40
C SER A 165 -3.69 15.93 5.75
N ARG A 166 -3.59 16.87 6.70
CA ARG A 166 -2.31 17.41 7.19
C ARG A 166 -1.50 16.38 7.94
N MET A 167 -2.17 15.51 8.72
CA MET A 167 -1.49 14.41 9.40
C MET A 167 -0.91 13.42 8.39
N SER A 168 -1.67 13.06 7.35
CA SER A 168 -1.18 12.21 6.27
C SER A 168 0.03 12.83 5.57
N GLU A 169 -0.05 14.11 5.23
CA GLU A 169 1.06 14.84 4.62
C GLU A 169 2.32 14.83 5.50
N ALA A 170 2.18 15.12 6.79
CA ALA A 170 3.29 15.10 7.75
C ALA A 170 3.92 13.71 7.94
N LEU A 171 3.15 12.64 7.71
CA LEU A 171 3.60 11.24 7.73
C LEU A 171 4.07 10.76 6.36
N GLY A 172 4.04 11.63 5.35
CA GLY A 172 4.37 11.36 3.95
C GLY A 172 3.38 10.44 3.25
N HIS A 173 2.18 10.24 3.78
CA HIS A 173 1.11 9.47 3.15
C HIS A 173 0.39 10.29 2.08
N GLU A 174 -0.13 9.61 1.06
CA GLU A 174 -1.10 10.22 0.14
C GLU A 174 -2.48 10.19 0.79
N HIS A 175 -3.13 11.35 0.93
CA HIS A 175 -4.49 11.44 1.45
C HIS A 175 -5.48 11.68 0.32
N LEU A 176 -6.50 10.82 0.23
CA LEU A 176 -7.53 10.86 -0.79
C LEU A 176 -8.89 11.01 -0.14
N LEU A 177 -9.59 12.09 -0.49
CA LEU A 177 -10.94 12.37 -0.02
C LEU A 177 -11.96 11.84 -1.04
N LEU A 178 -12.77 10.87 -0.62
CA LEU A 178 -13.93 10.41 -1.40
C LEU A 178 -15.19 11.13 -0.89
N LEU A 179 -15.57 12.20 -1.57
CA LEU A 179 -16.76 12.97 -1.24
C LEU A 179 -18.01 12.29 -1.81
N THR A 180 -18.86 11.81 -0.91
CA THR A 180 -20.12 11.12 -1.22
C THR A 180 -21.29 12.09 -1.27
N ILE A 181 -22.28 11.82 -2.12
CA ILE A 181 -23.50 12.64 -2.13
C ILE A 181 -24.37 12.19 -0.96
N LEU A 182 -24.71 13.11 -0.05
CA LEU A 182 -25.78 12.87 0.92
C LEU A 182 -27.09 12.64 0.15
N GLN A 183 -27.76 11.50 0.35
CA GLN A 183 -29.13 11.36 -0.13
C GLN A 183 -29.96 12.44 0.55
N GLN A 184 -30.40 13.45 -0.21
CA GLN A 184 -31.31 14.46 0.32
C GLN A 184 -32.70 13.85 0.50
N GLY A 185 -32.89 13.07 1.57
CA GLY A 185 -34.22 12.75 2.05
C GLY A 185 -34.88 14.03 2.58
N ASN A 186 -35.84 14.59 1.83
CA ASN A 186 -36.80 15.61 2.28
C ASN A 186 -36.24 16.82 3.06
N ARG A 187 -35.26 17.53 2.50
CA ARG A 187 -34.90 18.89 2.98
C ARG A 187 -36.04 19.92 2.89
N VAL A 188 -37.14 19.60 2.20
CA VAL A 188 -38.30 20.49 2.04
C VAL A 188 -39.11 20.66 3.34
N LYS A 189 -39.04 19.74 4.31
CA LYS A 189 -39.77 19.89 5.60
C LYS A 189 -38.95 20.52 6.73
N ALA A 190 -37.64 20.35 6.74
CA ALA A 190 -36.78 20.90 7.80
C ALA A 190 -36.60 22.44 7.74
N LYS A 191 -37.02 23.09 6.64
CA LYS A 191 -36.96 24.56 6.51
C LYS A 191 -38.13 25.27 7.20
N HIS A 192 -39.15 24.56 7.68
CA HIS A 192 -40.30 25.15 8.38
C HIS A 192 -40.31 24.97 9.90
N GLU A 193 -39.39 24.19 10.47
CA GLU A 193 -39.30 24.00 11.94
C GLU A 193 -38.21 24.85 12.61
N ARG A 194 -37.40 25.60 11.85
CA ARG A 194 -36.28 26.40 12.38
C ARG A 194 -36.66 27.77 12.98
N THR A 195 -37.94 28.12 13.07
CA THR A 195 -38.38 29.44 13.56
C THR A 195 -39.00 29.45 14.96
N ARG A 196 -38.89 28.37 15.75
CA ARG A 196 -39.30 28.42 17.17
C ARG A 196 -38.17 27.97 18.12
N LYS A 197 -37.54 28.99 18.71
CA LYS A 197 -36.92 29.03 20.06
C LYS A 197 -35.80 28.01 20.35
N GLY A 198 -34.57 28.51 20.32
CA GLY A 198 -33.58 28.27 21.38
C GLY A 198 -32.89 26.92 21.47
N ASP A 199 -33.23 25.92 20.66
CA ASP A 199 -32.53 24.64 20.70
C ASP A 199 -31.20 24.73 19.94
N LYS A 200 -30.10 24.48 20.65
CA LYS A 200 -28.80 24.14 20.08
C LYS A 200 -28.96 22.83 19.32
N THR A 201 -29.46 22.91 18.08
CA THR A 201 -29.72 21.73 17.26
C THR A 201 -28.40 20.99 17.02
N MET A 202 -28.21 19.88 17.73
CA MET A 202 -27.38 18.79 17.26
C MET A 202 -27.71 18.56 15.79
N HIS A 203 -26.70 18.47 14.94
CA HIS A 203 -26.86 18.15 13.54
C HIS A 203 -27.71 16.88 13.40
N ASN A 204 -28.98 17.08 13.01
CA ASN A 204 -29.98 16.04 12.84
C ASN A 204 -29.39 14.84 12.10
N ARG A 205 -29.58 13.65 12.69
CA ARG A 205 -29.10 12.33 12.23
C ARG A 205 -29.06 12.27 10.70
N ALA A 206 -27.83 12.26 10.21
CA ALA A 206 -27.48 12.41 8.81
C ALA A 206 -28.10 11.30 7.96
N SER A 207 -28.70 11.70 6.83
CA SER A 207 -29.06 10.75 5.79
C SER A 207 -27.84 9.88 5.44
N PRO A 208 -28.05 8.59 5.12
CA PRO A 208 -26.94 7.70 4.89
C PRO A 208 -26.04 8.21 3.75
N LEU A 209 -24.73 8.14 3.96
CA LEU A 209 -23.68 8.35 2.97
C LEU A 209 -23.88 7.36 1.84
N LYS A 210 -23.98 7.91 0.63
CA LYS A 210 -24.04 7.12 -0.60
C LYS A 210 -22.68 7.08 -1.25
N VAL A 211 -21.97 5.98 -1.09
CA VAL A 211 -20.66 5.79 -1.72
C VAL A 211 -20.85 5.50 -3.21
N ASP A 212 -20.13 6.21 -4.08
CA ASP A 212 -20.04 5.80 -5.48
C ASP A 212 -19.08 4.60 -5.59
N VAL A 213 -19.67 3.42 -5.51
CA VAL A 213 -18.99 2.11 -5.56
C VAL A 213 -18.12 1.99 -6.81
N ARG A 214 -18.54 2.54 -7.97
CA ARG A 214 -17.75 2.45 -9.21
C ARG A 214 -16.49 3.30 -9.14
N VAL A 215 -16.62 4.51 -8.59
CA VAL A 215 -15.47 5.39 -8.38
C VAL A 215 -14.50 4.78 -7.37
N LEU A 216 -15.00 4.21 -6.28
CA LEU A 216 -14.17 3.54 -5.28
C LEU A 216 -13.42 2.32 -5.86
N ASP A 217 -14.11 1.44 -6.59
CA ASP A 217 -13.47 0.28 -7.26
C ASP A 217 -12.38 0.73 -8.23
N SER A 218 -12.68 1.70 -9.09
CA SER A 218 -11.71 2.25 -10.06
C SER A 218 -10.49 2.86 -9.36
N LEU A 219 -10.72 3.62 -8.28
CA LEU A 219 -9.67 4.24 -7.49
C LEU A 219 -8.76 3.19 -6.85
N LEU A 220 -9.33 2.20 -6.16
CA LEU A 220 -8.55 1.13 -5.52
C LEU A 220 -7.74 0.34 -6.54
N ARG A 221 -8.33 -0.01 -7.69
CA ARG A 221 -7.61 -0.68 -8.78
C ARG A 221 -6.46 0.17 -9.32
N LYS A 222 -6.64 1.48 -9.44
CA LYS A 222 -5.56 2.39 -9.88
C LYS A 222 -4.42 2.44 -8.86
N ILE A 223 -4.74 2.52 -7.57
CA ILE A 223 -3.78 2.53 -6.47
C ILE A 223 -2.98 1.21 -6.47
N VAL A 224 -3.67 0.07 -6.54
CA VAL A 224 -3.04 -1.26 -6.61
C VAL A 224 -2.17 -1.42 -7.86
N LYS A 225 -2.64 -0.99 -9.03
CA LYS A 225 -1.82 -1.05 -10.25
C LYS A 225 -0.56 -0.21 -10.10
N ARG A 226 -0.68 1.02 -9.56
CA ARG A 226 0.46 1.91 -9.31
C ARG A 226 1.50 1.29 -8.37
N SER A 227 1.10 0.50 -7.38
CA SER A 227 2.04 -0.19 -6.50
C SER A 227 2.78 -1.35 -7.19
N LEU A 228 2.13 -2.01 -8.16
CA LEU A 228 2.71 -3.11 -8.92
C LEU A 228 3.66 -2.65 -10.04
N TYR A 229 3.40 -1.51 -10.69
CA TYR A 229 4.17 -1.04 -11.87
C TYR A 229 5.68 -0.88 -11.66
N PRO A 230 6.18 -0.21 -10.58
CA PRO A 230 7.61 -0.09 -10.36
C PRO A 230 8.32 -1.44 -10.27
N ARG A 231 7.66 -2.44 -9.68
CA ARG A 231 8.19 -3.80 -9.55
C ARG A 231 8.26 -4.50 -10.91
N ILE A 232 7.20 -4.40 -11.69
CA ILE A 232 7.17 -4.93 -13.06
C ILE A 232 8.28 -4.29 -13.90
N ALA A 233 8.49 -2.98 -13.76
CA ALA A 233 9.54 -2.26 -14.47
C ALA A 233 10.94 -2.76 -14.06
N ILE A 234 11.20 -2.91 -12.76
CA ILE A 234 12.47 -3.43 -12.22
C ILE A 234 12.72 -4.86 -12.70
N ILE A 235 11.74 -5.75 -12.54
CA ILE A 235 11.84 -7.16 -12.98
C ILE A 235 12.08 -7.23 -14.49
N THR A 236 11.36 -6.43 -15.28
CA THR A 236 11.53 -6.36 -16.74
C THR A 236 12.92 -5.83 -17.11
N MET A 237 13.45 -4.85 -16.38
CA MET A 237 14.80 -4.32 -16.58
C MET A 237 15.87 -5.38 -16.30
N PHE A 238 15.76 -6.10 -15.17
CA PHE A 238 16.67 -7.20 -14.85
C PHE A 238 16.59 -8.34 -15.85
N ALA A 239 15.38 -8.74 -16.26
CA ALA A 239 15.18 -9.78 -17.28
C ALA A 239 15.82 -9.38 -18.62
N ARG A 240 15.62 -8.13 -19.07
CA ARG A 240 16.26 -7.62 -20.31
C ARG A 240 17.79 -7.63 -20.20
N THR A 241 18.33 -7.26 -19.05
CA THR A 241 19.77 -7.24 -18.80
C THR A 241 20.34 -8.66 -18.82
N ALA A 242 19.69 -9.61 -18.14
CA ALA A 242 20.07 -11.02 -18.14
C ALA A 242 20.04 -11.63 -19.56
N ILE A 243 18.99 -11.35 -20.34
CA ILE A 243 18.88 -11.81 -21.73
C ILE A 243 20.01 -11.22 -22.60
N ARG A 244 20.38 -9.95 -22.41
CA ARG A 244 21.52 -9.34 -23.12
C ARG A 244 22.83 -10.02 -22.76
N SER A 245 23.08 -10.29 -21.48
CA SER A 245 24.27 -11.01 -21.02
C SER A 245 24.35 -12.43 -21.59
N LEU A 246 23.23 -13.17 -21.61
CA LEU A 246 23.15 -14.51 -22.22
C LEU A 246 23.34 -14.49 -23.75
N ARG A 247 23.02 -13.38 -24.42
CA ARG A 247 23.29 -13.20 -25.85
C ARG A 247 24.77 -12.96 -26.14
N ALA A 248 25.49 -12.32 -25.22
CA ALA A 248 26.90 -12.00 -25.36
C ALA A 248 27.84 -13.18 -25.07
N GLN A 249 27.38 -14.22 -24.35
CA GLN A 249 28.21 -15.40 -24.08
C GLN A 249 28.31 -16.33 -25.30
N PRO A 250 29.50 -16.93 -25.55
CA PRO A 250 29.68 -17.94 -26.58
C PRO A 250 28.74 -19.13 -26.33
N VAL A 251 28.21 -19.68 -27.43
CA VAL A 251 27.08 -20.62 -27.41
C VAL A 251 27.50 -21.95 -26.77
N SER A 252 27.29 -22.07 -25.47
CA SER A 252 27.26 -23.39 -24.81
C SER A 252 25.90 -24.04 -25.05
N SER A 253 25.85 -25.38 -25.06
CA SER A 253 24.60 -26.16 -25.17
C SER A 253 23.57 -25.77 -24.09
N ARG A 254 24.02 -25.35 -22.90
CA ARG A 254 23.15 -24.81 -21.83
C ARG A 254 22.57 -23.42 -22.15
N ALA A 255 23.31 -22.55 -22.82
CA ALA A 255 22.80 -21.25 -23.27
C ALA A 255 21.71 -21.42 -24.35
N VAL A 256 21.81 -22.46 -25.18
CA VAL A 256 20.74 -22.82 -26.14
C VAL A 256 19.49 -23.26 -25.39
N ALA A 257 19.60 -24.14 -24.40
CA ALA A 257 18.45 -24.59 -23.61
C ALA A 257 17.72 -23.45 -22.89
N LEU A 258 18.46 -22.51 -22.27
CA LEU A 258 17.89 -21.32 -21.64
C LEU A 258 17.20 -20.39 -22.65
N ARG A 259 17.77 -20.22 -23.86
CA ARG A 259 17.13 -19.44 -24.94
C ARG A 259 15.86 -20.10 -25.44
N THR A 260 15.86 -21.42 -25.65
CA THR A 260 14.67 -22.18 -26.07
C THR A 260 13.57 -22.05 -25.03
N TYR A 261 13.88 -22.29 -23.75
CA TYR A 261 12.92 -22.15 -22.66
C TYR A 261 12.33 -20.73 -22.57
N ALA A 262 13.16 -19.70 -22.64
CA ALA A 262 12.69 -18.31 -22.63
C ALA A 262 11.75 -18.00 -23.81
N THR A 263 12.06 -18.55 -25.00
CA THR A 263 11.25 -18.37 -26.21
C THR A 263 9.91 -19.11 -26.12
N GLU A 264 9.91 -20.34 -25.59
CA GLU A 264 8.69 -21.12 -25.33
C GLU A 264 7.77 -20.43 -24.33
N GLN A 265 8.32 -19.88 -23.25
CA GLN A 265 7.54 -19.08 -22.32
C GLN A 265 6.95 -17.84 -23.02
N GLN A 266 7.76 -17.10 -23.78
CA GLN A 266 7.29 -15.93 -24.51
C GLN A 266 6.14 -16.26 -25.49
N GLN A 267 6.23 -17.38 -26.23
CA GLN A 267 5.19 -17.83 -27.16
C GLN A 267 3.92 -18.31 -26.44
N LYS A 268 4.09 -19.09 -25.36
CA LYS A 268 2.97 -19.56 -24.51
C LYS A 268 2.13 -18.40 -23.98
N TYR A 269 2.72 -17.23 -23.78
CA TYR A 269 2.05 -16.06 -23.21
C TYR A 269 1.66 -14.98 -24.23
N ALA A 270 2.04 -15.11 -25.51
CA ALA A 270 1.74 -14.13 -26.55
C ALA A 270 0.22 -13.98 -26.81
N GLY A 271 -0.55 -15.07 -26.65
CA GLY A 271 -2.00 -15.13 -26.89
C GLY A 271 -2.89 -14.64 -25.75
N ILE A 272 -2.32 -14.21 -24.62
CA ILE A 272 -3.10 -13.76 -23.46
C ILE A 272 -3.45 -12.28 -23.65
N THR A 273 -4.72 -11.97 -23.85
CA THR A 273 -5.21 -10.63 -24.19
C THR A 273 -5.53 -9.77 -22.97
N ASN A 274 -5.77 -10.37 -21.81
CA ASN A 274 -5.95 -9.62 -20.57
C ASN A 274 -4.59 -9.09 -20.09
N GLU A 275 -4.44 -7.77 -20.08
CA GLU A 275 -3.24 -7.03 -19.65
C GLU A 275 -2.76 -7.44 -18.25
N GLU A 276 -3.70 -7.79 -17.36
CA GLU A 276 -3.43 -8.20 -15.98
C GLU A 276 -2.85 -9.62 -15.91
N ASN A 277 -3.38 -10.55 -16.70
CA ASN A 277 -2.80 -11.89 -16.84
C ASN A 277 -1.43 -11.82 -17.53
N ARG A 278 -1.29 -10.98 -18.57
CA ARG A 278 0.00 -10.72 -19.22
C ARG A 278 1.06 -10.27 -18.23
N THR A 279 0.69 -9.38 -17.31
CA THR A 279 1.60 -8.83 -16.32
C THR A 279 2.06 -9.90 -15.32
N ARG A 280 1.13 -10.70 -14.78
CA ARG A 280 1.46 -11.81 -13.87
C ARG A 280 2.31 -12.88 -14.51
N LEU A 281 2.01 -13.23 -15.75
CA LEU A 281 2.72 -14.25 -16.50
C LEU A 281 4.10 -13.76 -16.96
N ALA A 282 4.22 -12.47 -17.29
CA ALA A 282 5.52 -11.83 -17.53
C ALA A 282 6.39 -11.82 -16.26
N LEU A 283 5.81 -11.56 -15.08
CA LEU A 283 6.51 -11.70 -13.80
C LEU A 283 6.97 -13.14 -13.57
N GLY A 284 6.08 -14.12 -13.73
CA GLY A 284 6.43 -15.54 -13.55
C GLY A 284 7.54 -15.99 -14.50
N ALA A 285 7.47 -15.61 -15.77
CA ALA A 285 8.50 -15.92 -16.76
C ALA A 285 9.84 -15.23 -16.45
N ALA A 286 9.82 -13.95 -16.06
CA ALA A 286 11.02 -13.21 -15.69
C ALA A 286 11.68 -13.79 -14.43
N SER A 287 10.89 -14.16 -13.41
CA SER A 287 11.39 -14.84 -12.21
C SER A 287 12.01 -16.19 -12.54
N ALA A 288 11.40 -17.00 -13.42
CA ALA A 288 11.95 -18.27 -13.87
C ALA A 288 13.28 -18.11 -14.61
N VAL A 289 13.41 -17.08 -15.47
CA VAL A 289 14.66 -16.76 -16.17
C VAL A 289 15.74 -16.30 -15.18
N LEU A 290 15.40 -15.46 -14.22
CA LEU A 290 16.34 -15.01 -13.18
C LEU A 290 16.81 -16.16 -12.29
N LEU A 291 15.92 -17.06 -11.90
CA LEU A 291 16.26 -18.30 -11.18
C LEU A 291 17.18 -19.19 -12.01
N GLY A 292 16.87 -19.42 -13.29
CA GLY A 292 17.72 -20.18 -14.19
C GLY A 292 19.12 -19.56 -14.34
N TYR A 293 19.20 -18.23 -14.42
CA TYR A 293 20.47 -17.51 -14.46
C TYR A 293 21.25 -17.62 -13.14
N PHE A 294 20.57 -17.48 -11.99
CA PHE A 294 21.19 -17.63 -10.67
C PHE A 294 21.75 -19.04 -10.47
N PHE A 295 20.98 -20.07 -10.83
CA PHE A 295 21.45 -21.45 -10.83
C PHE A 295 22.64 -21.65 -11.78
N TYR A 296 22.60 -21.06 -12.98
CA TYR A 296 23.73 -21.10 -13.90
C TYR A 296 24.99 -20.44 -13.32
N ALA A 297 24.87 -19.24 -12.76
CA ALA A 297 26.01 -18.52 -12.19
C ALA A 297 26.60 -19.22 -10.95
N THR A 298 25.77 -19.88 -10.16
CA THR A 298 26.18 -20.53 -8.90
C THR A 298 26.72 -21.94 -9.12
N PHE A 299 26.20 -22.67 -10.12
CA PHE A 299 26.52 -24.09 -10.33
C PHE A 299 27.18 -24.38 -11.69
N ALA A 300 27.49 -23.38 -12.50
CA ALA A 300 28.40 -23.58 -13.61
C ALA A 300 29.76 -23.98 -13.05
N PRO A 301 30.37 -25.09 -13.50
CA PRO A 301 31.76 -25.34 -13.20
C PRO A 301 32.54 -24.11 -13.65
N GLY A 302 33.33 -23.55 -12.73
CA GLY A 302 34.21 -22.42 -13.07
C GLY A 302 35.02 -22.76 -14.32
N PRO A 303 35.48 -21.74 -15.08
CA PRO A 303 36.37 -22.01 -16.19
C PRO A 303 37.49 -22.94 -15.72
N PRO A 304 37.85 -23.97 -16.50
CA PRO A 304 38.90 -24.90 -16.11
C PRO A 304 40.10 -24.08 -15.61
N SER A 305 40.64 -24.43 -14.45
CA SER A 305 41.74 -23.66 -13.89
C SER A 305 42.87 -23.62 -14.94
N PRO A 306 43.65 -22.52 -15.03
CA PRO A 306 44.75 -22.43 -15.98
C PRO A 306 45.71 -23.63 -15.90
N GLU A 307 45.77 -24.30 -14.74
CA GLU A 307 46.52 -25.53 -14.51
C GLU A 307 46.00 -26.75 -15.29
N ALA A 308 44.69 -26.88 -15.50
CA ALA A 308 44.13 -27.99 -16.26
C ALA A 308 44.52 -27.89 -17.75
N ASP A 309 44.47 -26.67 -18.30
CA ASP A 309 44.85 -26.40 -19.70
C ASP A 309 46.36 -26.54 -19.93
N LEU A 310 47.18 -26.18 -18.92
CA LEU A 310 48.63 -26.41 -18.95
C LEU A 310 48.99 -27.90 -18.89
N LYS A 311 48.28 -28.73 -18.12
CA LYS A 311 48.52 -30.18 -18.04
C LYS A 311 48.13 -30.90 -19.34
N ASP A 312 47.05 -30.50 -19.97
CA ASP A 312 46.62 -31.11 -21.24
C ASP A 312 47.50 -30.67 -22.40
N ARG A 313 47.96 -29.41 -22.43
CA ARG A 313 48.99 -28.95 -23.37
C ARG A 313 50.34 -29.65 -23.16
N ALA A 314 50.75 -29.87 -21.91
CA ALA A 314 51.98 -30.61 -21.61
C ALA A 314 51.90 -32.07 -22.06
N LYS A 315 50.73 -32.73 -21.92
CA LYS A 315 50.52 -34.10 -22.44
C LYS A 315 50.55 -34.16 -23.97
N ALA A 316 50.00 -33.17 -24.67
CA ALA A 316 50.02 -33.12 -26.13
C ALA A 316 51.44 -32.93 -26.71
N VAL A 317 52.30 -32.19 -26.00
CA VAL A 317 53.71 -32.00 -26.40
C VAL A 317 54.56 -33.25 -26.13
N ILE A 318 54.26 -34.00 -25.07
CA ILE A 318 55.02 -35.21 -24.70
C ILE A 318 54.58 -36.44 -25.53
N GLY A 319 53.32 -36.49 -26.01
CA GLY A 319 52.78 -37.63 -26.75
C GLY A 319 53.04 -37.65 -28.27
N SER A 320 53.67 -36.62 -28.85
CA SER A 320 53.94 -36.53 -30.30
C SER A 320 55.38 -36.86 -30.70
N GLY A 321 56.19 -37.33 -29.74
CA GLY A 321 57.55 -37.81 -29.98
C GLY A 321 57.65 -39.33 -29.84
N GLN A 322 57.05 -40.08 -30.76
CA GLN A 322 57.40 -41.47 -31.09
C GLN A 322 57.27 -41.70 -32.59
#